data_AF-A0A016UKN0-F1
#
_entry.id   AF-A0A016UKN0-F1
#
_cell.length_a   1.000
_cell.length_b   1.000
_cell.length_c   1.000
_cell.angle_alpha   90.00
_cell.angle_beta   90.00
_cell.angle_gamma   90.00
#
_symmetry.space_group_name_H-M   'P 1'
#
loop_
_entity.id
_entity.type
_entity.pdbx_description
1 polymer ?
#
loop_
_entity_poly.entity_id
_entity_poly.type
_entity_poly.pdbx_seq_one_letter_code
_entity_poly.pdbx_strand_id
1 'polypeptide(L)'
;MIKCLKTQDQALLICYFAYPFVTPHKRKGNKAYQFQLSEGFCKATGTMKLIILVLLLAIACSSFGSRIMRGKRRRRCGKNEVYRRNFDGCEATCEEPHLICPDIGYNDEVAGCACKEGYLRNKDDKCVPEECANEFQGESSEENSSWGKKRVCGRNEIFRYCFDGCEPTCEEPERRCSQVCRFVGCACKKPYLRNENGECVPRNVCTSYRS
;
A
#
# COMPACT_ATOMS: atom_id res chain seq x y z
N MET A 1 31.80 -59.64 8.38
CA MET A 1 31.32 -60.72 7.49
C MET A 1 29.80 -60.60 7.39
N ILE A 2 29.29 -60.09 6.26
CA ILE A 2 27.85 -59.98 6.00
C ILE A 2 27.56 -60.93 4.84
N LYS A 3 26.66 -61.89 5.05
CA LYS A 3 26.21 -62.86 4.04
C LYS A 3 25.21 -62.17 3.11
N CYS A 4 25.46 -62.20 1.80
CA CYS A 4 24.45 -61.88 0.81
C CYS A 4 23.64 -63.15 0.50
N LEU A 5 22.39 -63.20 0.95
CA LEU A 5 21.42 -64.16 0.44
C LEU A 5 20.95 -63.66 -0.93
N LYS A 6 21.12 -64.52 -1.93
CA LYS A 6 20.67 -64.33 -3.31
C LYS A 6 19.24 -64.86 -3.39
N THR A 7 18.26 -63.99 -3.57
CA THR A 7 16.90 -64.39 -3.98
C THR A 7 16.52 -63.60 -5.22
N GLN A 8 16.11 -64.36 -6.23
CA GLN A 8 15.60 -63.90 -7.50
C GLN A 8 14.29 -63.13 -7.28
N ASP A 9 14.16 -62.06 -8.06
CA ASP A 9 12.96 -61.25 -8.29
C ASP A 9 12.42 -60.39 -7.13
N GLN A 10 12.19 -59.13 -7.49
CA GLN A 10 11.47 -58.06 -6.77
C GLN A 10 12.23 -57.32 -5.66
N ALA A 11 13.16 -56.43 -6.08
CA ALA A 11 13.54 -55.28 -5.28
C ALA A 11 12.63 -54.09 -5.62
N LEU A 12 11.40 -54.13 -5.11
CA LEU A 12 10.63 -52.90 -4.91
C LEU A 12 11.23 -52.18 -3.70
N LEU A 13 11.70 -50.96 -3.95
CA LEU A 13 11.44 -49.78 -3.12
C LEU A 13 11.37 -50.03 -1.60
N ILE A 14 12.36 -49.56 -0.85
CA ILE A 14 12.24 -48.76 0.39
C ILE A 14 13.66 -48.67 0.95
N CYS A 15 14.27 -47.50 0.82
CA CYS A 15 15.17 -46.94 1.83
C CYS A 15 15.21 -45.43 1.56
N TYR A 16 14.17 -44.79 2.10
CA TYR A 16 14.07 -43.35 2.26
C TYR A 16 15.36 -42.78 2.88
N PHE A 17 15.84 -41.71 2.27
CA PHE A 17 16.53 -40.57 2.87
C PHE A 17 16.99 -40.73 4.34
N ALA A 18 18.27 -41.02 4.53
CA ALA A 18 18.99 -40.60 5.73
C ALA A 18 19.81 -39.34 5.39
N TYR A 19 19.26 -38.15 5.69
CA TYR A 19 20.02 -36.90 5.71
C TYR A 19 20.95 -36.89 6.94
N PRO A 20 22.25 -36.53 6.82
CA PRO A 20 23.06 -36.23 7.99
C PRO A 20 22.93 -34.73 8.32
N PHE A 21 22.37 -34.44 9.50
CA PHE A 21 22.58 -33.17 10.19
C PHE A 21 24.04 -33.07 10.63
N VAL A 22 24.70 -31.97 10.28
CA VAL A 22 26.05 -31.59 10.73
C VAL A 22 25.94 -30.71 11.96
N THR A 23 26.71 -31.00 13.01
CA THR A 23 27.48 -30.01 13.81
C THR A 23 28.45 -30.74 14.76
N PRO A 24 29.51 -30.04 15.24
CA PRO A 24 30.86 -30.60 15.28
C PRO A 24 31.35 -30.96 16.68
N HIS A 25 32.35 -31.85 16.78
CA HIS A 25 33.20 -31.94 17.96
C HIS A 25 34.65 -32.28 17.60
N LYS A 26 35.58 -31.46 18.14
CA LYS A 26 37.04 -31.63 18.08
C LYS A 26 37.47 -32.99 18.65
N ARG A 27 38.38 -33.70 17.97
CA ARG A 27 39.71 -34.10 18.49
C ARG A 27 40.51 -34.96 17.48
N LYS A 28 41.80 -34.58 17.38
CA LYS A 28 43.03 -35.33 17.05
C LYS A 28 42.91 -36.78 16.56
N GLY A 29 43.54 -37.06 15.42
CA GLY A 29 44.06 -38.40 15.10
C GLY A 29 44.03 -38.72 13.62
N ASN A 30 45.21 -38.79 12.99
CA ASN A 30 45.40 -39.30 11.63
C ASN A 30 44.81 -40.70 11.47
N LYS A 31 43.98 -40.90 10.44
CA LYS A 31 43.82 -42.13 9.68
C LYS A 31 43.11 -41.80 8.35
N ALA A 32 43.87 -41.83 7.26
CA ALA A 32 43.32 -41.80 5.92
C ALA A 32 42.70 -43.16 5.62
N TYR A 33 41.40 -43.21 5.38
CA TYR A 33 40.73 -44.38 4.83
C TYR A 33 40.52 -44.15 3.35
N GLN A 34 41.21 -44.93 2.51
CA GLN A 34 40.92 -44.97 1.08
C GLN A 34 39.57 -45.65 0.86
N PHE A 35 38.61 -44.89 0.32
CA PHE A 35 37.42 -45.46 -0.30
C PHE A 35 37.71 -45.62 -1.79
N GLN A 36 37.90 -46.86 -2.25
CA GLN A 36 37.87 -47.18 -3.67
C GLN A 36 36.42 -47.07 -4.15
N LEU A 37 36.14 -46.07 -4.96
CA LEU A 37 34.92 -45.99 -5.76
C LEU A 37 35.07 -46.94 -6.95
N SER A 38 34.42 -48.10 -6.90
CA SER A 38 34.21 -48.91 -8.09
C SER A 38 33.10 -48.28 -8.92
N GLU A 39 33.42 -47.80 -10.11
CA GLU A 39 32.46 -47.25 -11.07
C GLU A 39 31.54 -48.34 -11.62
N GLY A 40 30.42 -48.58 -10.92
CA GLY A 40 29.32 -49.39 -11.43
C GLY A 40 28.44 -48.60 -12.37
N PHE A 41 28.82 -48.45 -13.65
CA PHE A 41 27.92 -47.93 -14.67
C PHE A 41 26.86 -48.98 -15.02
N CYS A 42 25.70 -48.91 -14.35
CA CYS A 42 24.53 -49.66 -14.76
C CYS A 42 24.07 -49.12 -16.13
N LYS A 43 24.26 -49.90 -17.21
CA LYS A 43 23.77 -49.56 -18.55
C LYS A 43 22.24 -49.48 -18.49
N ALA A 44 21.71 -48.27 -18.41
CA ALA A 44 20.28 -48.01 -18.47
C ALA A 44 19.72 -48.59 -19.78
N THR A 45 18.84 -49.58 -19.67
CA THR A 45 18.05 -50.11 -20.79
C THR A 45 17.22 -48.96 -21.39
N GLY A 46 16.83 -49.06 -22.67
CA GLY A 46 16.18 -47.94 -23.39
C GLY A 46 14.96 -47.34 -22.68
N THR A 47 14.21 -48.17 -21.95
CA THR A 47 13.07 -47.76 -21.12
C THR A 47 13.49 -46.92 -19.90
N MET A 48 14.63 -47.24 -19.28
CA MET A 48 15.19 -46.47 -18.16
C MET A 48 15.68 -45.09 -18.61
N LYS A 49 16.25 -44.97 -19.81
CA LYS A 49 16.62 -43.66 -20.38
C LYS A 49 15.39 -42.80 -20.63
N LEU A 50 14.29 -43.39 -21.11
CA LEU A 50 13.04 -42.67 -21.36
C LEU A 50 12.42 -42.15 -20.05
N ILE A 51 12.40 -42.96 -18.99
CA ILE A 51 11.88 -42.56 -17.68
C ILE A 51 12.72 -41.42 -17.08
N ILE A 52 14.05 -41.52 -17.14
CA ILE A 52 14.94 -40.45 -16.65
C ILE A 52 14.69 -39.15 -17.42
N LEU A 53 14.51 -39.22 -18.75
CA LEU A 53 14.26 -38.05 -19.58
C LEU A 53 12.90 -37.40 -19.26
N VAL A 54 11.86 -38.20 -19.02
CA VAL A 54 10.55 -37.72 -18.56
C VAL A 54 10.63 -37.08 -17.17
N LEU A 55 11.37 -37.67 -16.23
CA LEU A 55 11.56 -37.11 -14.89
C LEU A 55 12.33 -35.79 -14.92
N LEU A 56 13.38 -35.68 -15.76
CA LEU A 56 14.11 -34.43 -15.95
C LEU A 56 13.24 -33.34 -16.59
N LEU A 57 12.39 -33.69 -17.55
CA LEU A 57 11.41 -32.76 -18.14
C LEU A 57 10.36 -32.31 -17.12
N ALA A 58 9.88 -33.20 -16.25
CA ALA A 58 8.95 -32.85 -15.18
C ALA A 58 9.59 -31.93 -14.11
N ILE A 59 10.86 -32.16 -13.78
CA ILE A 59 11.64 -31.29 -12.87
C ILE A 59 11.92 -29.92 -13.52
N ALA A 60 12.21 -29.88 -14.82
CA ALA A 60 12.33 -28.64 -15.59
C ALA A 60 11.01 -27.87 -15.65
N CYS A 61 9.88 -28.55 -15.88
CA CYS A 61 8.55 -27.92 -15.88
C CYS A 61 8.11 -27.40 -14.51
N SER A 62 8.47 -28.07 -13.42
CA SER A 62 8.16 -27.60 -12.06
C SER A 62 9.04 -26.42 -11.61
N SER A 63 10.26 -26.29 -12.14
CA SER A 63 11.12 -25.12 -11.93
C SER A 63 10.81 -23.94 -12.88
N PHE A 64 10.19 -24.19 -14.04
CA PHE A 64 9.70 -23.15 -14.97
C PHE A 64 8.27 -22.69 -14.66
N GLY A 65 7.42 -23.56 -14.11
CA GLY A 65 6.01 -23.31 -13.82
C GLY A 65 5.73 -22.40 -12.61
N SER A 66 6.73 -22.02 -11.82
CA SER A 66 6.52 -21.18 -10.63
C SER A 66 6.88 -19.70 -10.79
N ARG A 67 7.19 -19.21 -12.01
CA ARG A 67 7.66 -17.83 -12.21
C ARG A 67 6.74 -16.87 -12.97
N ILE A 68 5.47 -17.21 -13.20
CA ILE A 68 4.47 -16.24 -13.72
C ILE A 68 3.20 -16.26 -12.86
N MET A 69 3.36 -15.90 -11.60
CA MET A 69 2.35 -15.12 -10.89
C MET A 69 3.03 -13.89 -10.33
N ARG A 70 3.30 -12.91 -11.21
CA ARG A 70 3.48 -11.52 -10.77
C ARG A 70 2.12 -11.06 -10.22
N GLY A 71 1.78 -11.51 -9.01
CA GLY A 71 0.66 -10.93 -8.27
C GLY A 71 0.86 -9.42 -8.26
N LYS A 72 -0.13 -8.67 -8.74
CA LYS A 72 -0.15 -7.20 -8.72
C LYS A 72 0.34 -6.76 -7.34
N ARG A 73 1.53 -6.14 -7.27
CA ARG A 73 2.00 -5.52 -6.01
C ARG A 73 0.85 -4.63 -5.53
N ARG A 74 0.33 -4.87 -4.32
CA ARG A 74 -0.66 -3.99 -3.71
C ARG A 74 -0.08 -2.57 -3.77
N ARG A 75 -0.67 -1.69 -4.59
CA ARG A 75 -0.27 -0.28 -4.66
C ARG A 75 -0.56 0.29 -3.28
N ARG A 76 0.48 0.46 -2.47
CA ARG A 76 0.38 1.12 -1.17
C ARG A 76 0.55 2.60 -1.44
N CYS A 77 -0.43 3.37 -1.03
CA CYS A 77 -0.33 4.82 -1.06
C CYS A 77 0.57 5.33 0.06
N GLY A 78 1.17 6.49 -0.16
CA GLY A 78 2.03 7.17 0.78
C GLY A 78 1.28 7.75 1.97
N LYS A 79 2.02 8.52 2.78
CA LYS A 79 1.43 9.23 3.92
C LYS A 79 0.38 10.22 3.40
N ASN A 80 -0.78 10.25 4.08
CA ASN A 80 -1.92 11.11 3.74
C ASN A 80 -2.51 10.90 2.34
N GLU A 81 -2.27 9.74 1.75
CA GLU A 81 -2.91 9.33 0.50
C GLU A 81 -3.92 8.21 0.74
N VAL A 82 -4.88 8.10 -0.17
CA VAL A 82 -5.90 7.06 -0.23
C VAL A 82 -5.98 6.51 -1.65
N TYR A 83 -6.03 5.18 -1.77
CA TYR A 83 -6.20 4.54 -3.08
C TYR A 83 -7.63 4.75 -3.56
N ARG A 84 -7.79 5.39 -4.71
CA ARG A 84 -9.09 5.61 -5.37
C ARG A 84 -9.13 4.87 -6.70
N ARG A 85 -10.24 4.18 -6.95
CA ARG A 85 -10.63 3.75 -8.31
C ARG A 85 -11.23 4.97 -9.01
N ASN A 86 -11.16 5.00 -10.34
CA ASN A 86 -11.56 6.13 -11.17
C ASN A 86 -10.79 7.40 -10.75
N PHE A 87 -9.47 7.29 -10.60
CA PHE A 87 -8.61 8.42 -10.27
C PHE A 87 -7.48 8.54 -11.27
N ASP A 88 -7.61 9.52 -12.16
CA ASP A 88 -6.69 9.87 -13.25
C ASP A 88 -5.47 10.68 -12.82
N GLY A 89 -5.41 11.07 -11.54
CA GLY A 89 -4.35 11.92 -11.01
C GLY A 89 -4.73 13.40 -10.98
N CYS A 90 -5.94 13.78 -11.41
CA CYS A 90 -6.42 15.14 -11.21
C CYS A 90 -6.79 15.37 -9.74
N GLU A 91 -6.06 16.27 -9.07
CA GLU A 91 -6.39 16.75 -7.74
C GLU A 91 -5.78 18.14 -7.48
N ALA A 92 -6.38 18.88 -6.55
CA ALA A 92 -5.89 20.19 -6.15
C ALA A 92 -4.47 20.14 -5.55
N THR A 93 -3.69 21.17 -5.83
CA THR A 93 -2.30 21.32 -5.36
C THR A 93 -2.15 22.54 -4.46
N CYS A 94 -1.00 22.71 -3.81
CA CYS A 94 -0.74 23.92 -3.04
C CYS A 94 -0.69 25.17 -3.95
N GLU A 95 -0.23 25.02 -5.19
CA GLU A 95 -0.12 26.07 -6.20
C GLU A 95 -1.45 26.35 -6.92
N GLU A 96 -2.28 25.32 -7.11
CA GLU A 96 -3.59 25.40 -7.74
C GLU A 96 -4.65 24.69 -6.87
N PRO A 97 -5.01 25.29 -5.74
CA PRO A 97 -5.88 24.64 -4.75
C PRO A 97 -7.36 24.62 -5.17
N HIS A 98 -7.71 25.31 -6.26
CA HIS A 98 -9.05 25.41 -6.83
C HIS A 98 -9.24 24.60 -8.12
N LEU A 99 -8.31 23.70 -8.42
CA LEU A 99 -8.38 22.90 -9.63
C LEU A 99 -9.70 22.13 -9.69
N ILE A 100 -10.52 22.43 -10.70
CA ILE A 100 -11.75 21.67 -10.99
C ILE A 100 -11.36 20.47 -11.82
N CYS A 101 -11.52 19.29 -11.25
CA CYS A 101 -11.26 18.05 -11.97
C CYS A 101 -12.44 17.64 -12.84
N PRO A 102 -12.20 17.22 -14.10
CA PRO A 102 -13.26 16.73 -14.95
C PRO A 102 -13.87 15.45 -14.38
N ASP A 103 -15.19 15.29 -14.54
CA ASP A 103 -15.83 14.01 -14.29
C ASP A 103 -15.44 13.04 -15.41
N ILE A 104 -14.53 12.13 -15.11
CA ILE A 104 -14.05 11.10 -16.04
C ILE A 104 -15.02 9.91 -16.16
N GLY A 105 -16.18 9.97 -15.51
CA GLY A 105 -17.15 8.88 -15.48
C GLY A 105 -16.63 7.63 -14.76
N TYR A 106 -17.37 6.52 -14.88
CA TYR A 106 -16.97 5.26 -14.28
C TYR A 106 -15.91 4.56 -15.15
N ASN A 107 -14.64 4.73 -14.80
CA ASN A 107 -13.53 4.06 -15.47
C ASN A 107 -12.59 3.34 -14.48
N ASP A 108 -12.91 2.07 -14.21
CA ASP A 108 -12.16 1.21 -13.29
C ASP A 108 -10.71 0.93 -13.73
N GLU A 109 -10.35 1.24 -14.98
CA GLU A 109 -8.99 1.05 -15.50
C GLU A 109 -8.02 2.12 -14.97
N VAL A 110 -8.56 3.25 -14.50
CA VAL A 110 -7.79 4.38 -14.03
C VAL A 110 -7.87 4.43 -12.51
N ALA A 111 -6.74 4.21 -11.85
CA ALA A 111 -6.68 4.19 -10.40
C ALA A 111 -5.32 4.62 -9.87
N GLY A 112 -5.32 5.32 -8.75
CA GLY A 112 -4.12 5.89 -8.17
C GLY A 112 -4.29 6.27 -6.71
N CYS A 113 -3.27 6.94 -6.18
CA CYS A 113 -3.24 7.44 -4.82
C CYS A 113 -3.58 8.93 -4.87
N ALA A 114 -4.72 9.29 -4.32
CA ALA A 114 -5.15 10.68 -4.17
C ALA A 114 -4.85 11.16 -2.75
N CYS A 115 -4.61 12.44 -2.56
CA CYS A 115 -4.54 13.05 -1.25
C CYS A 115 -5.86 12.85 -0.49
N LYS A 116 -5.74 12.63 0.82
CA LYS A 116 -6.88 12.65 1.74
C LYS A 116 -7.43 14.06 1.82
N GLU A 117 -8.70 14.15 2.18
CA GLU A 117 -9.35 15.42 2.50
C GLU A 117 -8.54 16.22 3.54
N GLY A 118 -8.43 17.53 3.33
CA GLY A 118 -7.61 18.44 4.14
C GLY A 118 -6.11 18.39 3.81
N TYR A 119 -5.70 17.67 2.77
CA TYR A 119 -4.35 17.65 2.24
C TYR A 119 -4.33 18.02 0.76
N LEU A 120 -3.29 18.74 0.35
CA LEU A 120 -3.01 19.10 -1.03
C LEU A 120 -1.64 18.55 -1.43
N ARG A 121 -1.49 18.22 -2.72
CA ARG A 121 -0.20 17.76 -3.26
C ARG A 121 0.72 18.96 -3.44
N ASN A 122 1.94 18.87 -2.92
CA ASN A 122 2.99 19.86 -3.15
C ASN A 122 3.89 19.47 -4.33
N LYS A 123 4.78 20.37 -4.75
CA LYS A 123 5.81 20.12 -5.78
C LYS A 123 6.73 18.92 -5.55
N ASP A 124 6.85 18.43 -4.32
CA ASP A 124 7.67 17.25 -3.95
C ASP A 124 6.86 15.94 -4.04
N ASP A 125 5.65 15.99 -4.60
CA ASP A 125 4.72 14.87 -4.72
C ASP A 125 4.35 14.28 -3.35
N LYS A 126 4.07 15.16 -2.37
CA LYS A 126 3.64 14.80 -1.03
C LYS A 126 2.33 15.49 -0.70
N CYS A 127 1.41 14.75 -0.09
CA CYS A 127 0.19 15.29 0.48
C CYS A 127 0.48 15.97 1.83
N VAL A 128 0.54 17.30 1.80
CA VAL A 128 0.77 18.18 2.96
C VAL A 128 -0.55 18.87 3.35
N PRO A 129 -0.71 19.38 4.58
CA PRO A 129 -1.96 20.03 4.98
C PRO A 129 -2.36 21.16 4.01
N GLU A 130 -3.66 21.31 3.74
CA GLU A 130 -4.21 22.28 2.76
C GLU A 130 -3.87 23.74 3.06
N GLU A 131 -3.40 24.02 4.27
CA GLU A 131 -2.88 25.32 4.66
C GLU A 131 -1.64 25.77 3.87
N CYS A 132 -0.95 24.86 3.16
CA CYS A 132 0.12 25.22 2.22
C CYS A 132 -0.36 26.20 1.13
N ALA A 133 -1.64 26.15 0.76
CA ALA A 133 -2.22 27.05 -0.23
C ALA A 133 -2.48 28.46 0.32
N ASN A 134 -2.37 28.66 1.64
CA ASN A 134 -2.49 29.99 2.26
C ASN A 134 -1.23 30.85 2.11
N GLU A 135 -0.11 30.24 1.67
CA GLU A 135 1.14 30.96 1.37
C GLU A 135 1.04 31.74 0.05
N PHE A 136 0.07 31.41 -0.82
CA PHE A 136 -0.27 32.16 -2.03
C PHE A 136 -1.08 33.44 -1.69
N GLN A 137 -0.51 34.30 -0.84
CA GLN A 137 -0.94 35.69 -0.68
C GLN A 137 -0.47 36.51 -1.89
N GLY A 138 -0.98 36.20 -3.07
CA GLY A 138 -0.91 37.12 -4.20
C GLY A 138 -1.84 38.31 -3.94
N GLU A 139 -1.30 39.53 -4.01
CA GLU A 139 -2.09 40.75 -4.17
C GLU A 139 -2.88 40.66 -5.49
N SER A 140 -4.05 40.03 -5.49
CA SER A 140 -4.99 40.19 -6.59
C SER A 140 -5.84 41.42 -6.31
N SER A 141 -5.40 42.57 -6.81
CA SER A 141 -6.20 43.78 -6.98
C SER A 141 -7.24 43.65 -8.10
N GLU A 142 -7.75 42.46 -8.38
CA GLU A 142 -8.68 42.23 -9.49
C GLU A 142 -10.06 41.86 -8.94
N GLU A 143 -10.95 42.85 -8.91
CA GLU A 143 -12.35 42.72 -8.50
C GLU A 143 -13.21 41.88 -9.47
N ASN A 144 -12.62 41.23 -10.47
CA ASN A 144 -13.33 40.54 -11.54
C ASN A 144 -13.02 39.04 -11.68
N SER A 145 -12.41 38.39 -10.68
CA SER A 145 -12.42 36.93 -10.64
C SER A 145 -13.75 36.46 -10.02
N SER A 146 -14.44 35.54 -10.70
CA SER A 146 -15.67 34.88 -10.20
C SER A 146 -15.48 34.07 -8.90
N TRP A 147 -14.27 34.10 -8.33
CA TRP A 147 -13.88 33.39 -7.10
C TRP A 147 -13.16 34.32 -6.11
N GLY A 148 -13.62 35.58 -6.05
CA GLY A 148 -13.83 36.36 -4.82
C GLY A 148 -12.66 36.54 -3.84
N LYS A 149 -12.20 37.79 -3.75
CA LYS A 149 -11.61 38.51 -2.59
C LYS A 149 -10.84 37.69 -1.55
N LYS A 150 -9.56 38.05 -1.36
CA LYS A 150 -8.69 37.80 -0.19
C LYS A 150 -9.37 36.96 0.91
N ARG A 151 -9.10 35.66 0.89
CA ARG A 151 -9.75 34.64 1.73
C ARG A 151 -9.27 34.68 3.17
N VAL A 152 -9.63 35.74 3.87
CA VAL A 152 -9.34 35.89 5.29
C VAL A 152 -10.45 35.19 6.05
N CYS A 153 -10.13 34.04 6.63
CA CYS A 153 -11.03 33.39 7.58
C CYS A 153 -10.99 34.09 8.94
N GLY A 154 -12.10 33.98 9.66
CA GLY A 154 -12.25 34.55 10.99
C GLY A 154 -11.35 33.89 12.03
N ARG A 155 -11.45 34.38 13.26
CA ARG A 155 -10.69 33.81 14.37
C ARG A 155 -11.07 32.34 14.58
N ASN A 156 -10.06 31.48 14.64
CA ASN A 156 -10.19 30.03 14.78
C ASN A 156 -10.87 29.31 13.60
N GLU A 157 -10.94 29.95 12.46
CA GLU A 157 -11.32 29.32 11.20
C GLU A 157 -10.08 28.98 10.38
N ILE A 158 -10.24 28.00 9.49
CA ILE A 158 -9.28 27.62 8.46
C ILE A 158 -9.99 27.65 7.12
N PHE A 159 -9.32 28.20 6.10
CA PHE A 159 -9.84 28.15 4.75
C PHE A 159 -9.71 26.72 4.21
N ARG A 160 -10.83 26.15 3.77
CA ARG A 160 -10.92 24.81 3.19
C ARG A 160 -11.26 24.89 1.72
N TYR A 161 -10.50 24.14 0.94
CA TYR A 161 -10.72 23.99 -0.50
C TYR A 161 -11.64 22.82 -0.82
N CYS A 162 -11.79 21.89 0.11
CA CYS A 162 -12.80 20.86 0.09
C CYS A 162 -13.65 21.02 1.36
N PHE A 163 -14.82 21.64 1.21
CA PHE A 163 -15.79 21.80 2.27
C PHE A 163 -17.15 21.32 1.80
N ASP A 164 -17.85 20.50 2.60
CA ASP A 164 -19.18 20.00 2.26
C ASP A 164 -20.31 20.91 2.81
N GLY A 165 -19.93 22.00 3.51
CA GLY A 165 -20.84 22.88 4.24
C GLY A 165 -21.20 22.37 5.64
N CYS A 166 -20.60 21.26 6.08
CA CYS A 166 -20.83 20.66 7.38
C CYS A 166 -19.59 20.81 8.26
N GLU A 167 -19.82 21.25 9.49
CA GLU A 167 -18.79 21.31 10.53
C GLU A 167 -19.41 21.09 11.92
N PRO A 168 -18.63 20.64 12.91
CA PRO A 168 -19.11 20.51 14.28
C PRO A 168 -19.60 21.84 14.87
N THR A 169 -20.75 21.79 15.54
CA THR A 169 -21.35 22.94 16.23
C THR A 169 -21.37 22.72 17.74
N CYS A 170 -21.66 23.76 18.53
CA CYS A 170 -21.87 23.60 19.97
C CYS A 170 -23.08 22.70 20.29
N GLU A 171 -24.10 22.67 19.43
CA GLU A 171 -25.27 21.79 19.57
C GLU A 171 -24.95 20.34 19.20
N GLU A 172 -24.12 20.14 18.17
CA GLU A 172 -23.73 18.82 17.66
C GLU A 172 -22.20 18.69 17.56
N PRO A 173 -21.49 18.50 18.69
CA PRO A 173 -20.02 18.45 18.71
C PRO A 173 -19.41 17.26 17.97
N GLU A 174 -20.19 16.20 17.78
CA GLU A 174 -19.78 14.95 17.12
C GLU A 174 -20.44 14.77 15.75
N ARG A 175 -20.85 15.88 15.13
CA ARG A 175 -21.47 15.90 13.80
C ARG A 175 -20.62 15.16 12.78
N ARG A 176 -21.25 14.21 12.07
CA ARG A 176 -20.60 13.46 10.99
C ARG A 176 -20.84 14.16 9.66
N CYS A 177 -19.76 14.61 9.04
CA CYS A 177 -19.80 15.29 7.76
C CYS A 177 -19.42 14.33 6.61
N SER A 178 -19.92 14.65 5.42
CA SER A 178 -19.58 13.91 4.20
C SER A 178 -18.17 14.30 3.78
N GLN A 179 -17.44 13.37 3.17
CA GLN A 179 -16.13 13.66 2.59
C GLN A 179 -16.23 14.18 1.15
N VAL A 180 -17.45 14.49 0.70
CA VAL A 180 -17.72 14.98 -0.65
C VAL A 180 -17.55 16.49 -0.66
N CYS A 181 -16.51 16.96 -1.35
CA CYS A 181 -16.27 18.39 -1.57
C CYS A 181 -17.44 19.00 -2.36
N ARG A 182 -18.07 20.05 -1.83
CA ARG A 182 -19.15 20.77 -2.51
C ARG A 182 -18.88 22.27 -2.66
N PHE A 183 -18.18 22.84 -1.70
CA PHE A 183 -17.91 24.26 -1.58
C PHE A 183 -16.45 24.49 -1.21
N VAL A 184 -16.02 25.74 -1.38
CA VAL A 184 -14.78 26.29 -0.82
C VAL A 184 -15.18 27.35 0.20
N GLY A 185 -14.53 27.42 1.36
CA GLY A 185 -14.94 28.36 2.40
C GLY A 185 -14.20 28.20 3.71
N CYS A 186 -14.55 29.04 4.68
CA CYS A 186 -13.99 28.98 6.03
C CYS A 186 -14.76 27.98 6.89
N ALA A 187 -14.04 27.09 7.55
CA ALA A 187 -14.58 26.16 8.53
C ALA A 187 -13.83 26.30 9.87
N CYS A 188 -14.47 26.00 10.99
CA CYS A 188 -13.84 25.94 12.29
C CYS A 188 -12.69 24.94 12.27
N LYS A 189 -11.50 25.41 12.65
CA LYS A 189 -10.33 24.54 12.79
C LYS A 189 -10.56 23.61 13.98
N LYS A 190 -10.07 22.37 13.92
CA LYS A 190 -10.14 21.48 15.08
C LYS A 190 -9.24 22.02 16.22
N PRO A 191 -9.68 21.98 17.50
CA PRO A 191 -10.90 21.39 18.06
C PRO A 191 -12.04 22.40 18.34
N TYR A 192 -12.14 23.49 17.58
CA TYR A 192 -13.16 24.54 17.76
C TYR A 192 -14.50 24.11 17.16
N LEU A 193 -15.60 24.60 17.75
CA LEU A 193 -16.98 24.33 17.35
C LEU A 193 -17.66 25.66 16.99
N ARG A 194 -18.56 25.64 16.00
CA ARG A 194 -19.34 26.83 15.67
C ARG A 194 -20.47 27.04 16.68
N ASN A 195 -20.53 28.22 17.30
CA ASN A 195 -21.64 28.61 18.18
C ASN A 195 -22.82 29.21 17.39
N GLU A 196 -23.92 29.52 18.07
CA GLU A 196 -25.12 30.14 17.49
C GLU A 196 -24.86 31.53 16.88
N ASN A 197 -23.83 32.22 17.35
CA ASN A 197 -23.40 33.52 16.81
C ASN A 197 -22.55 33.39 15.53
N GLY A 198 -22.30 32.17 15.08
CA GLY A 198 -21.45 31.89 13.91
C GLY A 198 -19.95 31.94 14.21
N GLU A 199 -19.52 32.00 15.47
CA GLU A 199 -18.11 32.07 15.86
C GLU A 199 -17.54 30.69 16.21
N CYS A 200 -16.28 30.45 15.84
CA CYS A 200 -15.56 29.23 16.21
C CYS A 200 -14.94 29.35 17.60
N VAL A 201 -15.56 28.69 18.57
CA VAL A 201 -15.18 28.74 19.99
C VAL A 201 -14.61 27.40 20.47
N PRO A 202 -13.74 27.40 21.50
CA PRO A 202 -13.31 26.17 22.14
C PRO A 202 -14.50 25.39 22.73
N ARG A 203 -14.41 24.06 22.75
CA ARG A 203 -15.48 23.17 23.24
C ARG A 203 -15.96 23.52 24.66
N ASN A 204 -15.08 23.97 25.55
CA ASN A 204 -15.43 24.35 26.93
C ASN A 204 -16.21 25.67 27.04
N VAL A 205 -16.33 26.44 25.96
CA VAL A 205 -17.11 27.69 25.89
C VAL A 205 -18.56 27.43 25.47
N CYS A 206 -18.86 26.27 24.88
CA CYS A 206 -20.23 25.90 24.53
C CYS A 206 -21.07 25.76 25.80
N THR A 207 -22.05 26.65 25.97
CA THR A 207 -22.95 26.73 27.13
C THR A 207 -24.00 25.61 27.18
N SER A 208 -24.09 24.80 26.12
CA SER A 208 -25.11 23.75 25.91
C SER A 208 -24.81 22.39 26.54
N TYR A 209 -23.67 22.19 27.23
CA TYR A 209 -23.35 20.90 27.89
C TYR A 209 -24.16 20.60 29.17
N ARG A 210 -25.17 21.40 29.51
CA ARG A 210 -26.03 21.20 30.67
C ARG A 210 -27.50 21.30 30.29
N SER A 211 -28.10 20.15 30.00
CA SER A 211 -29.50 19.83 30.28
C SER A 211 -29.72 18.35 30.07
#